data_AF-Q2JKU7-F1
#
_entry.id   AF-Q2JKU7-F1
#
_cell.length_a   1.000
_cell.length_b   1.000
_cell.length_c   1.000
_cell.angle_alpha   90.00
_cell.angle_beta   90.00
_cell.angle_gamma   90.00
#
_symmetry.space_group_name_H-M   'P 1'
#
loop_
_entity.id
_entity.type
_entity.pdbx_description
1 polymer ?
#
loop_
_entity_poly.entity_id
_entity_poly.type
_entity_poly.pdbx_seq_one_letter_code
_entity_poly.pdbx_strand_id
1 'polypeptide(L)' 'MNWEDYIHSDPDILLGKPVFRGSRLSVEFILGLFSAGWTEKQILENYPTLTPEALRAMFSYIQECMREMNFYSFSDKVS' A
#
# COMPACT_ATOMS: atom_id res chain seq x y z
N MET A 1 -13.15 -6.80 -0.78
CA MET A 1 -12.85 -5.55 -0.06
C MET A 1 -12.81 -4.47 -1.10
N ASN A 2 -13.55 -3.37 -0.93
CA ASN A 2 -13.38 -2.20 -1.80
C ASN A 2 -12.28 -1.32 -1.20
N TRP A 3 -11.11 -1.27 -1.84
CA TRP A 3 -9.97 -0.52 -1.28
C TRP A 3 -10.12 1.00 -1.47
N GLU A 4 -10.93 1.43 -2.43
CA GLU A 4 -11.20 2.85 -2.74
C GLU A 4 -11.90 3.59 -1.57
N ASP A 5 -12.57 2.84 -0.69
CA ASP A 5 -13.17 3.36 0.53
C ASP A 5 -12.12 3.80 1.57
N TYR A 6 -10.87 3.35 1.43
CA TYR A 6 -9.77 3.59 2.39
C TYR A 6 -8.59 4.32 1.77
N ILE A 7 -8.40 4.23 0.46
CA ILE A 7 -7.28 4.82 -0.26
C ILE A 7 -7.82 5.72 -1.35
N HIS A 8 -7.23 6.90 -1.49
CA HIS A 8 -7.52 7.80 -2.60
C HIS A 8 -6.21 8.34 -3.17
N SER A 9 -6.27 8.81 -4.41
CA SER A 9 -5.23 9.59 -5.05
C SER A 9 -5.83 10.91 -5.46
N ASP A 10 -5.13 11.99 -5.17
CA ASP A 10 -5.46 13.33 -5.62
C ASP A 10 -4.21 13.91 -6.28
N PRO A 11 -4.25 14.27 -7.57
CA PRO A 11 -3.10 14.84 -8.29
C PRO A 11 -2.48 16.06 -7.60
N ASP A 12 -3.30 16.83 -6.87
CA ASP A 12 -2.89 18.04 -6.16
C ASP A 12 -2.27 17.72 -4.78
N ILE A 13 -2.34 16.46 -4.32
CA ILE A 13 -1.80 15.98 -3.06
C ILE A 13 -0.69 14.96 -3.31
N LEU A 14 0.52 15.22 -2.77
CA LEU A 14 1.63 14.26 -2.83
C LEU A 14 1.98 13.79 -4.26
N LEU A 15 1.74 14.63 -5.27
CA LEU A 15 1.93 14.34 -6.71
C LEU A 15 1.08 13.15 -7.20
N GLY A 16 -0.13 12.97 -6.67
CA GLY A 16 -1.01 11.88 -7.06
C GLY A 16 -0.64 10.52 -6.47
N LYS A 17 0.27 10.47 -5.49
CA LYS A 17 0.56 9.20 -4.81
C LYS A 17 -0.68 8.71 -4.05
N PRO A 18 -0.97 7.40 -4.06
CA PRO A 18 -2.07 6.84 -3.26
C PRO A 18 -1.82 7.06 -1.77
N VAL A 19 -2.80 7.64 -1.08
CA VAL A 19 -2.76 7.94 0.35
C VAL A 19 -3.99 7.38 1.07
N PHE A 20 -3.82 7.03 2.34
CA PHE A 20 -4.92 6.60 3.19
C PHE A 20 -5.87 7.78 3.47
N ARG A 21 -7.18 7.56 3.34
CA ARG A 21 -8.20 8.57 3.63
C ARG A 21 -8.11 9.02 5.09
N GLY A 22 -8.25 10.33 5.30
CA GLY A 22 -8.11 10.94 6.63
C GLY A 22 -6.66 11.00 7.14
N SER A 23 -5.68 10.65 6.31
CA SER A 23 -4.26 10.66 6.65
C SER A 23 -3.42 11.31 5.54
N ARG A 24 -2.18 11.71 5.88
CA ARG A 24 -1.16 12.14 4.91
C ARG A 24 -0.15 11.03 4.59
N LEU A 25 -0.40 9.82 5.08
CA LEU A 25 0.46 8.67 4.90
C LEU A 25 0.19 8.06 3.51
N SER A 26 1.24 7.90 2.72
CA SER A 26 1.16 7.20 1.43
C SER A 26 1.14 5.69 1.62
N VAL A 27 0.51 4.98 0.69
CA VAL A 27 0.56 3.51 0.61
C VAL A 27 1.99 3.00 0.52
N GLU A 28 2.83 3.64 -0.31
CA GLU A 28 4.25 3.31 -0.47
C GLU A 28 5.02 3.35 0.85
N PHE A 29 4.82 4.40 1.65
CA PHE A 29 5.47 4.55 2.94
C PHE A 29 5.13 3.40 3.90
N ILE A 30 3.84 3.07 4.05
CA ILE A 30 3.41 2.00 4.95
C ILE A 30 3.87 0.63 4.45
N LEU A 31 3.83 0.39 3.14
CA LEU A 31 4.42 -0.80 2.53
C LEU A 31 5.92 -0.90 2.84
N GLY A 32 6.65 0.20 2.78
CA GLY A 32 8.07 0.27 3.12
C GLY A 32 8.37 -0.11 4.57
N LEU A 33 7.49 0.24 5.51
CA LEU A 33 7.62 -0.20 6.91
C LEU A 33 7.47 -1.72 7.04
N PHE A 34 6.49 -2.31 6.37
CA PHE A 34 6.35 -3.77 6.33
C PHE A 34 7.59 -4.42 5.70
N SER A 35 8.12 -3.86 4.61
CA SER A 35 9.37 -4.35 4.00
C SER A 35 10.58 -4.24 4.94
N ALA A 36 10.59 -3.25 5.84
CA ALA A 36 11.60 -3.10 6.89
C ALA A 36 11.38 -4.03 8.11
N GLY A 37 10.37 -4.91 8.07
CA GLY A 37 10.08 -5.88 9.12
C GLY A 37 9.17 -5.37 10.23
N TRP A 38 8.51 -4.22 10.06
CA TRP A 38 7.54 -3.73 11.05
C TRP A 38 6.30 -4.62 11.07
N THR A 39 5.79 -4.85 12.28
CA THR A 39 4.52 -5.56 12.47
C THR A 39 3.34 -4.62 12.32
N GLU A 40 2.17 -5.17 11.96
CA GLU A 40 0.90 -4.43 11.92
C GLU A 40 0.64 -3.69 13.24
N LYS A 41 0.88 -4.36 14.37
CA LYS A 41 0.72 -3.76 15.70
C LYS A 41 1.59 -2.50 15.87
N GLN A 42 2.87 -2.56 15.53
CA GLN A 42 3.76 -1.40 15.63
C GLN A 42 3.30 -0.25 14.72
N ILE A 43 2.82 -0.56 13.52
CA ILE A 43 2.31 0.45 12.60
C ILE A 43 1.07 1.13 13.18
N LEU A 44 0.10 0.37 13.69
CA LEU A 44 -1.12 0.92 14.28
C LEU A 44 -0.86 1.72 15.57
N GLU A 45 0.14 1.32 16.36
CA GLU A 45 0.58 2.04 17.56
C GLU A 45 1.25 3.38 17.23
N ASN A 46 2.07 3.44 16.17
CA ASN A 46 2.79 4.66 15.78
C ASN A 46 1.97 5.58 14.86
N TYR A 47 0.99 5.03 14.15
CA TYR A 47 0.13 5.75 13.21
C TYR A 47 -1.35 5.49 13.51
N PRO A 48 -1.90 6.07 14.60
CA PRO A 48 -3.25 5.78 15.08
C PRO A 48 -4.38 6.28 14.16
N THR A 49 -4.05 6.99 13.09
CA THR A 49 -5.00 7.36 12.02
C THR A 49 -5.31 6.18 11.08
N LEU A 50 -4.51 5.11 11.14
CA LEU A 50 -4.73 3.90 10.37
C LEU A 50 -5.58 2.91 11.16
N THR A 51 -6.37 2.13 10.42
CA THR A 51 -7.13 1.01 10.96
C THR A 51 -6.65 -0.31 10.35
N PRO A 52 -6.91 -1.45 11.00
CA PRO A 52 -6.63 -2.76 10.41
C PRO A 52 -7.27 -2.94 9.02
N GLU A 53 -8.46 -2.38 8.81
CA GLU A 53 -9.17 -2.39 7.53
C GLU A 53 -8.42 -1.60 6.47
N ALA A 54 -7.87 -0.44 6.82
CA ALA A 54 -7.05 0.36 5.93
C ALA A 54 -5.79 -0.40 5.49
N LEU A 55 -5.13 -1.10 6.41
CA LEU A 55 -3.97 -1.95 6.08
C LEU A 55 -4.35 -3.11 5.16
N ARG A 56 -5.51 -3.75 5.37
CA ARG A 56 -6.03 -4.76 4.43
C ARG A 56 -6.36 -4.16 3.06
N ALA A 57 -6.93 -2.96 3.02
CA ALA A 57 -7.21 -2.24 1.78
C ALA A 57 -5.93 -1.94 0.99
N MET A 58 -4.83 -1.61 1.68
CA MET A 58 -3.51 -1.42 1.07
C MET A 58 -3.06 -2.66 0.30
N PHE A 59 -3.16 -3.84 0.91
CA PHE A 59 -2.79 -5.08 0.23
C PHE A 59 -3.74 -5.42 -0.93
N SER A 60 -5.03 -5.14 -0.81
CA SER A 60 -5.98 -5.29 -1.92
C SER A 60 -5.66 -4.35 -3.08
N TYR A 61 -5.35 -3.08 -2.80
CA TYR A 61 -4.92 -2.10 -3.81
C TYR A 61 -3.66 -2.58 -4.55
N ILE A 62 -2.62 -3.01 -3.80
CA ILE A 62 -1.38 -3.52 -4.39
C ILE A 62 -1.64 -4.76 -5.25
N GLN A 63 -2.47 -5.69 -4.78
CA GLN A 63 -2.83 -6.89 -5.53
C GLN A 63 -3.50 -6.55 -6.88
N GLU A 64 -4.36 -5.53 -6.90
CA GLU A 64 -5.03 -5.07 -8.11
C GLU A 64 -4.05 -4.39 -9.07
N CYS A 65 -3.20 -3.47 -8.58
CA CYS A 65 -2.12 -2.89 -9.39
C CYS A 65 -1.20 -3.96 -10.00
N MET A 66 -0.86 -5.00 -9.23
CA MET A 66 -0.04 -6.11 -9.71
C MET A 66 -0.74 -6.93 -10.79
N ARG A 67 -2.06 -7.12 -10.71
CA ARG A 67 -2.83 -7.87 -11.72
C ARG A 67 -2.81 -7.18 -13.08
N GLU A 68 -2.83 -5.86 -13.08
CA GLU A 68 -2.79 -5.04 -14.31
C GLU A 68 -1.37 -4.87 -14.86
N MET A 69 -0.35 -5.20 -14.07
CA MET A 69 1.04 -5.09 -14.48
C MET A 69 1.45 -6.28 -15.36
N ASN A 70 2.06 -5.99 -16.51
CA ASN A 70 2.69 -7.03 -17.32
C ASN A 70 3.93 -7.55 -16.61
N PHE A 71 3.91 -8.81 -16.18
CA PHE A 71 5.09 -9.46 -15.61
C PHE A 71 6.03 -9.92 -16.73
N TYR A 72 7.30 -9.53 -16.64
CA TYR A 72 8.35 -10.21 -17.38
C TYR A 72 8.64 -11.53 -16.68
N SER A 73 8.47 -12.65 -17.38
CA SER A 73 8.96 -13.93 -16.89
C SER A 73 10.48 -13.89 -16.87
N PHE A 74 11.08 -14.11 -15.71
CA PHE A 74 12.49 -14.45 -15.61
C PHE A 74 12.65 -15.92 -16.02
N SER A 75 12.57 -16.20 -17.32
CA SER A 75 12.92 -17.53 -17.84
C SER A 75 14.43 -17.71 -17.74
N ASP A 76 14.81 -18.56 -16.78
CA ASP A 76 16.02 -19.37 -16.68
C ASP A 76 17.33 -18.77 -17.19
N LYS A 77 18.09 -18.17 -16.26
CA LYS A 77 19.52 -18.47 -16.21
C LYS A 77 19.78 -19.39 -15.02
N VAL A 78 19.50 -20.67 -15.24
CA VAL A 78 20.28 -21.72 -14.60
C VAL A 78 21.69 -21.61 -15.17
N SER A 79 22.65 -21.27 -14.34
CA SER A 79 24.10 -21.42 -14.57
C SER A 79 24.75 -21.74 -13.24
#